data_AF-A0A936H9V1-F1
#
_entry.id   AF-A0A936H9V1-F1
#
_cell.length_a   1.000
_cell.length_b   1.000
_cell.length_c   1.000
_cell.angle_alpha   90.00
_cell.angle_beta   90.00
_cell.angle_gamma   90.00
#
_symmetry.space_group_name_H-M   'P 1'
#
loop_
_entity.id
_entity.type
_entity.pdbx_description
1 polymer ?
#
loop_
_entity_poly.entity_id
_entity_poly.type
_entity_poly.pdbx_seq_one_letter_code
_entity_poly.pdbx_strand_id
1 'polypeptide(L)'
;MKGEKTQIVIPVDALSTPNQFSKLVENQGNFVTQWNPKQFSQLKEYLFEIEKKAQEITVLGFQSDTKYWAWANGILANGEFHPVDEAGIVEVAGKYYYIPAYSVINADSAEGQEERKFIYKEGQLSFSQWAKLFVKVYGDKGKIGILFLVATFFRDIIFKHVGSFPMLFLFGMKGSGKSAFRTSLKSLYGNYTESDAMSLEGVSTPKAYQRKLAQIRNGIEILRSMITTLMTSF
;
A
#
# COMPACT_ATOMS: atom_id res chain seq x y z
N MET A 1 -13.60 -29.06 -28.94
CA MET A 1 -12.53 -28.10 -28.61
C MET A 1 -12.76 -27.64 -27.18
N LYS A 2 -11.78 -27.81 -26.27
CA LYS A 2 -11.87 -27.22 -24.93
C LYS A 2 -11.62 -25.73 -25.10
N GLY A 3 -12.62 -24.90 -24.85
CA GLY A 3 -12.47 -23.44 -24.90
C GLY A 3 -11.49 -22.98 -23.83
N GLU A 4 -10.50 -22.19 -24.23
CA GLU A 4 -9.58 -21.51 -23.32
C GLU A 4 -10.31 -20.32 -22.68
N LYS A 5 -10.06 -20.06 -21.40
CA LYS A 5 -10.61 -18.92 -20.66
C LYS A 5 -9.45 -18.14 -20.06
N THR A 6 -9.51 -16.82 -20.19
CA THR A 6 -8.53 -15.90 -19.60
C THR A 6 -9.25 -14.67 -19.04
N GLN A 7 -8.63 -14.01 -18.07
CA GLN A 7 -9.07 -12.72 -17.54
C GLN A 7 -8.15 -11.62 -18.07
N ILE A 8 -8.73 -10.48 -18.42
CA ILE A 8 -8.00 -9.36 -19.02
C ILE A 8 -8.35 -8.07 -18.29
N VAL A 9 -7.35 -7.23 -18.06
CA VAL A 9 -7.58 -5.83 -17.67
C VAL A 9 -7.63 -5.00 -18.94
N ILE A 10 -8.74 -4.31 -19.11
CA ILE A 10 -8.98 -3.49 -20.29
C ILE A 10 -8.95 -2.04 -19.82
N PRO A 11 -7.93 -1.26 -20.22
CA PRO A 11 -7.99 0.17 -20.01
C PRO A 11 -9.10 0.77 -20.89
N VAL A 12 -9.77 1.80 -20.38
CA VAL A 12 -11.00 2.35 -20.98
C VAL A 12 -10.78 2.84 -22.41
N ASP A 13 -9.57 3.31 -22.73
CA ASP A 13 -9.16 3.73 -24.06
C ASP A 13 -9.19 2.57 -25.07
N ALA A 14 -8.86 1.36 -24.65
CA ALA A 14 -8.89 0.19 -25.52
C ALA A 14 -10.32 -0.28 -25.87
N LEU A 15 -11.32 0.16 -25.11
CA LEU A 15 -12.74 0.02 -25.47
C LEU A 15 -13.23 1.11 -26.43
N SER A 16 -12.37 2.04 -26.86
CA SER A 16 -12.77 3.12 -27.77
C SER A 16 -13.04 2.63 -29.19
N THR A 17 -12.28 1.64 -29.67
CA THR A 17 -12.41 1.10 -31.04
C THR A 17 -12.37 -0.43 -31.07
N PRO A 18 -13.09 -1.08 -32.02
CA PRO A 18 -13.06 -2.53 -32.16
C PRO A 18 -11.63 -3.08 -32.34
N ASN A 19 -10.79 -2.39 -33.12
CA ASN A 19 -9.45 -2.85 -33.43
C ASN A 19 -8.52 -2.86 -32.20
N GLN A 20 -8.61 -1.85 -31.33
CA GLN A 20 -7.81 -1.83 -30.09
C GLN A 20 -8.25 -2.92 -29.12
N PHE A 21 -9.56 -3.12 -28.98
CA PHE A 21 -10.10 -4.20 -28.17
C PHE A 21 -9.71 -5.59 -28.72
N SER A 22 -9.82 -5.78 -30.03
CA SER A 22 -9.37 -7.00 -30.71
C SER A 22 -7.90 -7.29 -30.44
N LYS A 23 -7.03 -6.28 -30.57
CA LYS A 23 -5.60 -6.43 -30.28
C LYS A 23 -5.34 -6.89 -28.84
N LEU A 24 -6.07 -6.34 -27.86
CA LEU A 24 -5.93 -6.77 -26.46
C LEU A 24 -6.38 -8.21 -26.25
N VAL A 25 -7.48 -8.63 -26.86
CA VAL A 25 -8.02 -9.99 -26.72
C VAL A 25 -7.11 -11.01 -27.40
N GLU A 26 -6.62 -10.71 -28.61
CA GLU A 26 -5.74 -11.59 -29.38
C GLU A 26 -4.34 -11.73 -28.75
N ASN A 27 -3.89 -10.72 -27.99
CA ASN A 27 -2.64 -10.80 -27.22
C ASN A 27 -2.67 -11.85 -26.09
N GLN A 28 -3.85 -12.39 -25.75
CA GLN A 28 -4.01 -13.30 -24.61
C GLN A 28 -3.89 -14.77 -24.99
N GLY A 29 -3.64 -15.07 -26.27
CA GLY A 29 -3.45 -16.42 -26.76
C GLY A 29 -4.36 -16.74 -27.93
N ASN A 30 -4.93 -17.95 -27.95
CA ASN A 30 -5.69 -18.46 -29.08
C ASN A 30 -7.14 -17.93 -29.12
N PHE A 31 -7.29 -16.61 -29.12
CA PHE A 31 -8.56 -15.92 -29.26
C PHE A 31 -8.60 -15.25 -30.64
N VAL A 32 -9.70 -15.44 -31.39
CA VAL A 32 -9.90 -14.81 -32.71
C VAL A 32 -11.17 -13.98 -32.64
N THR A 33 -11.05 -12.70 -32.98
CA THR A 33 -12.16 -11.76 -32.87
C THR A 33 -12.89 -11.61 -34.21
N GLN A 34 -14.23 -11.68 -34.19
CA GLN A 34 -15.07 -11.65 -35.41
C GLN A 34 -16.27 -10.71 -35.30
N TRP A 35 -16.20 -9.73 -34.41
CA TRP A 35 -17.28 -8.77 -34.21
C TRP A 35 -17.32 -7.69 -35.29
N ASN A 36 -18.52 -7.30 -35.69
CA ASN A 36 -18.75 -6.09 -36.47
C ASN A 36 -18.97 -4.86 -35.55
N PRO A 37 -18.94 -3.62 -36.07
CA PRO A 37 -19.08 -2.41 -35.26
C PRO A 37 -20.37 -2.34 -34.43
N LYS A 38 -21.48 -2.91 -34.93
CA LYS A 38 -22.75 -2.96 -34.22
C LYS A 38 -22.68 -3.91 -33.01
N GLN A 39 -22.12 -5.10 -33.20
CA GLN A 39 -21.90 -6.07 -32.13
C GLN A 39 -20.95 -5.52 -31.06
N PHE A 40 -19.89 -4.81 -31.46
CA PHE A 40 -18.98 -4.17 -30.52
C PHE A 40 -19.68 -3.08 -29.69
N SER A 41 -20.56 -2.29 -30.30
CA SER A 41 -21.35 -1.28 -29.58
C SER A 41 -22.28 -1.92 -28.54
N GLN A 42 -22.98 -2.99 -28.92
CA GLN A 42 -23.84 -3.76 -27.99
C GLN A 42 -23.04 -4.39 -26.86
N LEU A 43 -21.84 -4.91 -27.14
CA LEU A 43 -20.94 -5.43 -26.12
C LEU A 43 -20.56 -4.33 -25.12
N LYS A 44 -20.25 -3.12 -25.60
CA LYS A 44 -19.95 -1.98 -24.71
C LYS A 44 -21.13 -1.58 -23.85
N GLU A 45 -22.33 -1.50 -24.41
CA GLU A 45 -23.56 -1.21 -23.65
C GLU A 45 -23.73 -2.23 -22.52
N TYR A 46 -23.62 -3.52 -22.84
CA TYR A 46 -23.70 -4.58 -21.85
C TYR A 46 -22.60 -4.48 -20.78
N LEU A 47 -21.33 -4.32 -21.19
CA LEU A 47 -20.20 -4.23 -20.27
C LEU A 47 -20.33 -3.03 -19.32
N PHE A 48 -20.76 -1.87 -19.82
CA PHE A 48 -20.95 -0.66 -19.01
C PHE A 48 -22.20 -0.73 -18.12
N GLU A 49 -23.22 -1.50 -18.50
CA GLU A 49 -24.40 -1.73 -17.67
C GLU A 49 -24.06 -2.59 -16.44
N ILE A 50 -23.21 -3.62 -16.62
CA ILE A 50 -22.78 -4.50 -15.53
C ILE A 50 -21.56 -3.98 -14.75
N GLU A 51 -20.93 -2.90 -15.23
CA GLU A 51 -19.72 -2.34 -14.63
C GLU A 51 -20.01 -1.80 -13.22
N LYS A 52 -19.33 -2.38 -12.24
CA LYS A 52 -19.31 -1.86 -10.88
C LYS A 52 -18.24 -0.78 -10.79
N LYS A 53 -18.67 0.49 -10.75
CA LYS A 53 -17.77 1.62 -10.60
C LYS A 53 -16.99 1.52 -9.30
N ALA A 54 -15.68 1.37 -9.40
CA ALA A 54 -14.76 1.31 -8.27
C ALA A 54 -13.93 2.59 -8.15
N GLN A 55 -13.77 3.09 -6.93
CA GLN A 55 -12.85 4.18 -6.64
C GLN A 55 -11.44 3.64 -6.44
N GLU A 56 -10.48 4.11 -7.21
CA GLU A 56 -9.08 3.72 -7.03
C GLU A 56 -8.48 4.31 -5.75
N ILE A 57 -7.80 3.47 -4.96
CA ILE A 57 -6.97 3.87 -3.83
C ILE A 57 -5.53 3.98 -4.30
N THR A 58 -5.10 5.21 -4.56
CA THR A 58 -3.75 5.52 -5.05
C THR A 58 -2.71 5.63 -3.94
N VAL A 59 -3.14 5.89 -2.71
CA VAL A 59 -2.28 6.04 -1.52
C VAL A 59 -2.88 5.20 -0.39
N LEU A 60 -2.09 4.26 0.15
CA LEU A 60 -2.51 3.40 1.25
C LEU A 60 -2.53 4.14 2.60
N GLY A 61 -3.11 3.51 3.61
CA GLY A 61 -3.29 4.08 4.94
C GLY A 61 -4.63 4.80 5.10
N PHE A 62 -4.66 5.84 5.92
CA PHE A 62 -5.91 6.53 6.28
C PHE A 62 -6.54 7.29 5.10
N GLN A 63 -7.81 7.02 4.83
CA GLN A 63 -8.60 7.68 3.79
C GLN A 63 -9.44 8.80 4.39
N SER A 64 -9.11 10.05 4.06
CA SER A 64 -9.75 11.23 4.67
C SER A 64 -11.26 11.32 4.40
N ASP A 65 -11.69 10.85 3.25
CA ASP A 65 -13.04 11.08 2.74
C ASP A 65 -14.02 10.05 3.31
N THR A 66 -13.57 8.80 3.43
CA THR A 66 -14.36 7.68 3.95
C THR A 66 -14.10 7.39 5.43
N LYS A 67 -13.00 7.89 5.98
CA LYS A 67 -12.48 7.54 7.32
C LYS A 67 -12.08 6.07 7.47
N TYR A 68 -11.89 5.37 6.35
CA TYR A 68 -11.42 3.99 6.36
C TYR A 68 -9.89 3.93 6.39
N TRP A 69 -9.36 2.77 6.74
CA TRP A 69 -7.94 2.47 6.58
C TRP A 69 -7.74 1.49 5.45
N ALA A 70 -7.06 1.92 4.38
CA ALA A 70 -6.73 1.07 3.25
C ALA A 70 -5.38 0.38 3.49
N TRP A 71 -5.38 -0.95 3.40
CA TRP A 71 -4.22 -1.81 3.40
C TRP A 71 -4.06 -2.40 1.99
N ALA A 72 -2.88 -2.90 1.64
CA ALA A 72 -2.72 -3.52 0.33
C ALA A 72 -3.64 -4.73 0.15
N ASN A 73 -3.93 -5.47 1.22
CA ASN A 73 -4.77 -6.67 1.19
C ASN A 73 -6.26 -6.43 1.55
N GLY A 74 -6.71 -5.17 1.70
CA GLY A 74 -8.11 -4.89 2.04
C GLY A 74 -8.34 -3.55 2.73
N ILE A 75 -9.57 -3.30 3.16
CA ILE A 75 -9.98 -2.06 3.84
C ILE A 75 -10.53 -2.38 5.22
N LEU A 76 -9.99 -1.72 6.25
CA LEU A 76 -10.58 -1.71 7.59
C LEU A 76 -11.58 -0.55 7.68
N ALA A 77 -12.86 -0.88 7.83
CA ALA A 77 -13.96 0.06 7.92
C ALA A 77 -14.81 -0.24 9.16
N ASN A 78 -15.06 0.76 10.01
CA ASN A 78 -15.91 0.62 11.20
C ASN A 78 -15.55 -0.54 12.14
N GLY A 79 -14.27 -0.94 12.18
CA GLY A 79 -13.78 -2.06 12.99
C GLY A 79 -13.84 -3.43 12.32
N GLU A 80 -14.35 -3.52 11.10
CA GLU A 80 -14.41 -4.74 10.29
C GLU A 80 -13.41 -4.67 9.13
N PHE A 81 -12.70 -5.77 8.88
CA PHE A 81 -11.75 -5.88 7.78
C PHE A 81 -12.40 -6.54 6.56
N HIS A 82 -12.44 -5.81 5.46
CA HIS A 82 -12.94 -6.27 4.17
C HIS A 82 -11.73 -6.63 3.28
N PRO A 83 -11.49 -7.93 3.02
CA PRO A 83 -10.36 -8.36 2.20
C PRO A 83 -10.56 -7.96 0.73
N VAL A 84 -9.43 -7.82 0.04
CA VAL A 84 -9.40 -7.63 -1.42
C VAL A 84 -9.63 -8.96 -2.15
N ASP A 85 -10.33 -8.90 -3.27
CA ASP A 85 -10.48 -10.04 -4.19
C ASP A 85 -9.28 -10.19 -5.15
N GLU A 86 -9.33 -11.21 -6.01
CA GLU A 86 -8.28 -11.50 -7.00
C GLU A 86 -8.07 -10.34 -8.00
N ALA A 87 -9.11 -9.57 -8.29
CA ALA A 87 -9.05 -8.44 -9.21
C ALA A 87 -8.49 -7.18 -8.54
N GLY A 88 -8.26 -7.19 -7.22
CA GLY A 88 -7.85 -6.00 -6.48
C GLY A 88 -9.05 -5.16 -5.98
N ILE A 89 -10.26 -5.70 -5.97
CA ILE A 89 -11.49 -4.97 -5.59
C ILE A 89 -11.88 -5.30 -4.13
N VAL A 90 -12.32 -4.27 -3.41
CA VAL A 90 -12.91 -4.37 -2.08
C VAL A 90 -14.30 -3.74 -2.11
N GLU A 91 -15.31 -4.47 -1.63
CA GLU A 91 -16.65 -3.92 -1.42
C GLU A 91 -16.84 -3.52 0.05
N VAL A 92 -17.22 -2.26 0.30
CA VAL A 92 -17.54 -1.76 1.64
C VAL A 92 -18.83 -0.96 1.57
N ALA A 93 -19.88 -1.42 2.28
CA ALA A 93 -21.18 -0.76 2.34
C ALA A 93 -21.78 -0.41 0.95
N GLY A 94 -21.69 -1.34 -0.01
CA GLY A 94 -22.21 -1.18 -1.38
C GLY A 94 -21.39 -0.26 -2.29
N LYS A 95 -20.21 0.19 -1.85
CA LYS A 95 -19.24 0.91 -2.67
C LYS A 95 -18.04 0.02 -2.98
N TYR A 96 -17.50 0.17 -4.18
CA TYR A 96 -16.35 -0.58 -4.65
C TYR A 96 -15.09 0.28 -4.62
N TYR A 97 -13.99 -0.32 -4.18
CA TYR A 97 -12.68 0.29 -4.13
C TYR A 97 -11.68 -0.60 -4.86
N TYR A 98 -10.81 -0.01 -5.67
CA TYR A 98 -9.75 -0.73 -6.38
C TYR A 98 -8.40 -0.45 -5.73
N ILE A 99 -7.67 -1.50 -5.38
CA ILE A 99 -6.34 -1.48 -4.77
C ILE A 99 -5.36 -2.16 -5.75
N PRO A 100 -4.67 -1.38 -6.60
CA PRO A 100 -3.83 -1.94 -7.66
C PRO A 100 -2.72 -2.85 -7.15
N ALA A 101 -2.18 -2.56 -5.96
CA ALA A 101 -1.03 -3.24 -5.37
C ALA A 101 -1.21 -4.76 -5.19
N TYR A 102 -2.46 -5.24 -5.06
CA TYR A 102 -2.78 -6.64 -4.77
C TYR A 102 -3.61 -7.33 -5.86
N SER A 103 -3.81 -6.68 -7.01
CA SER A 103 -4.47 -7.34 -8.15
C SER A 103 -3.58 -8.41 -8.78
N VAL A 104 -4.17 -9.53 -9.24
CA VAL A 104 -3.47 -10.62 -9.94
C VAL A 104 -2.66 -10.09 -11.13
N ILE A 105 -3.18 -9.08 -11.82
CA ILE A 105 -2.52 -8.46 -12.97
C ILE A 105 -1.19 -7.79 -12.59
N ASN A 106 -1.10 -7.28 -11.38
CA ASN A 106 0.11 -6.63 -10.88
C ASN A 106 0.99 -7.58 -10.06
N ALA A 107 0.63 -8.85 -9.84
CA ALA A 107 1.35 -9.73 -8.92
C ALA A 107 2.88 -9.78 -9.16
N ASP A 108 3.30 -9.75 -10.43
CA ASP A 108 4.70 -9.77 -10.86
C ASP A 108 5.30 -8.39 -11.20
N SER A 109 4.53 -7.30 -11.06
CA SER A 109 5.04 -5.97 -11.34
C SER A 109 6.10 -5.54 -10.32
N ALA A 110 7.16 -4.88 -10.80
CA ALA A 110 8.14 -4.21 -9.94
C ALA A 110 7.54 -2.99 -9.22
N GLU A 111 6.51 -2.39 -9.82
CA GLU A 111 5.70 -1.33 -9.20
C GLU A 111 4.81 -1.94 -8.12
N GLY A 112 4.68 -1.27 -6.97
CA GLY A 112 3.82 -1.73 -5.88
C GLY A 112 4.46 -2.69 -4.88
N GLN A 113 5.72 -3.10 -5.05
CA GLN A 113 6.37 -4.08 -4.16
C GLN A 113 6.44 -3.65 -2.70
N GLU A 114 6.62 -2.35 -2.45
CA GLU A 114 6.67 -1.81 -1.08
C GLU A 114 5.27 -1.66 -0.49
N GLU A 115 4.31 -1.24 -1.30
CA GLU A 115 2.90 -1.19 -0.95
C GLU A 115 2.38 -2.59 -0.57
N ARG A 116 2.77 -3.65 -1.28
CA ARG A 116 2.43 -5.05 -0.96
C ARG A 116 2.87 -5.52 0.42
N LYS A 117 3.86 -4.85 1.02
CA LYS A 117 4.30 -5.16 2.41
C LYS A 117 3.39 -4.51 3.45
N PHE A 118 2.66 -3.45 3.07
CA PHE A 118 1.73 -2.71 3.92
C PHE A 118 0.38 -3.44 4.02
N ILE A 119 0.34 -4.50 4.82
CA ILE A 119 -0.83 -5.40 4.92
C ILE A 119 -1.41 -5.40 6.33
N TYR A 120 -2.73 -5.51 6.37
CA TYR A 120 -3.45 -5.82 7.59
C TYR A 120 -3.17 -7.27 8.00
N LYS A 121 -2.93 -7.45 9.29
CA LYS A 121 -2.87 -8.75 9.92
C LYS A 121 -3.57 -8.67 11.26
N GLU A 122 -4.46 -9.62 11.52
CA GLU A 122 -5.06 -9.73 12.83
C GLU A 122 -3.99 -10.13 13.85
N GLY A 123 -3.85 -9.31 14.89
CA GLY A 123 -2.90 -9.55 15.97
C GLY A 123 -3.48 -10.51 17.01
N GLN A 124 -2.64 -11.34 17.60
CA GLN A 124 -3.03 -12.20 18.75
C GLN A 124 -3.14 -11.41 20.07
N LEU A 125 -2.69 -10.16 20.08
CA LEU A 125 -2.60 -9.32 21.26
C LEU A 125 -3.37 -8.02 21.02
N SER A 126 -4.06 -7.55 22.06
CA SER A 126 -4.52 -6.17 22.10
C SER A 126 -3.35 -5.19 22.07
N PHE A 127 -3.61 -3.96 21.61
CA PHE A 127 -2.61 -2.89 21.62
C PHE A 127 -2.00 -2.67 23.02
N SER A 128 -2.80 -2.76 24.08
CA SER A 128 -2.33 -2.62 25.47
C SER A 128 -1.33 -3.71 25.86
N GLN A 129 -1.60 -4.96 25.48
CA GLN A 129 -0.69 -6.08 25.73
C GLN A 129 0.61 -5.94 24.93
N TRP A 130 0.51 -5.59 23.65
CA TRP A 130 1.68 -5.32 22.81
C TRP A 130 2.52 -4.18 23.39
N ALA A 131 1.89 -3.07 23.79
CA ALA A 131 2.57 -1.91 24.37
C ALA A 131 3.31 -2.27 25.66
N LYS A 132 2.71 -3.09 26.54
CA LYS A 132 3.38 -3.61 27.75
C LYS A 132 4.62 -4.42 27.42
N LEU A 133 4.56 -5.30 26.42
CA LEU A 133 5.73 -6.07 25.96
C LEU A 133 6.80 -5.16 25.37
N PHE A 134 6.39 -4.16 24.57
CA PHE A 134 7.30 -3.21 23.96
C PHE A 134 8.06 -2.38 25.02
N VAL A 135 7.36 -1.89 26.05
CA VAL A 135 7.98 -1.19 27.19
C VAL A 135 8.84 -2.13 28.03
N LYS A 136 8.44 -3.40 28.21
CA LYS A 136 9.25 -4.38 28.93
C LYS A 136 10.62 -4.58 28.26
N VAL A 137 10.68 -4.57 26.93
CA VAL A 137 11.94 -4.75 26.17
C VAL A 137 12.75 -3.45 26.10
N TYR A 138 12.10 -2.30 25.85
CA TYR A 138 12.79 -1.05 25.51
C TYR A 138 12.76 0.03 26.61
N GLY A 139 12.12 -0.23 27.74
CA GLY A 139 11.99 0.69 28.87
C GLY A 139 11.33 2.02 28.47
N ASP A 140 11.87 3.13 28.97
CA ASP A 140 11.36 4.48 28.69
C ASP A 140 11.44 4.86 27.21
N LYS A 141 12.43 4.34 26.46
CA LYS A 141 12.51 4.53 25.01
C LYS A 141 11.32 3.89 24.31
N GLY A 142 10.83 2.77 24.85
CA GLY A 142 9.61 2.11 24.41
C GLY A 142 8.38 3.02 24.50
N LYS A 143 8.26 3.76 25.60
CA LYS A 143 7.16 4.74 25.80
C LYS A 143 7.17 5.82 24.74
N ILE A 144 8.35 6.37 24.42
CA ILE A 144 8.52 7.36 23.35
C ILE A 144 8.15 6.78 21.98
N GLY A 145 8.55 5.54 21.69
CA GLY A 145 8.17 4.84 20.46
C GLY A 145 6.66 4.65 20.32
N ILE A 146 5.97 4.30 21.41
CA ILE A 146 4.51 4.17 21.44
C ILE A 146 3.84 5.53 21.20
N LEU A 147 4.31 6.59 21.86
CA LEU A 147 3.78 7.95 21.64
C LEU A 147 3.96 8.38 20.19
N PHE A 148 5.12 8.13 19.61
CA PHE A 148 5.39 8.41 18.20
C PHE A 148 4.46 7.62 17.28
N LEU A 149 4.29 6.32 17.51
CA LEU A 149 3.36 5.47 16.76
C LEU A 149 1.91 5.96 16.84
N VAL A 150 1.44 6.34 18.03
CA VAL A 150 0.09 6.91 18.16
C VAL A 150 -0.01 8.22 17.37
N ALA A 151 0.99 9.08 17.44
CA ALA A 151 1.02 10.32 16.68
C ALA A 151 0.99 10.08 15.16
N THR A 152 1.62 9.02 14.63
CA THR A 152 1.59 8.76 13.18
C THR A 152 0.19 8.48 12.66
N PHE A 153 -0.68 7.84 13.44
CA PHE A 153 -2.09 7.63 13.07
C PHE A 153 -2.87 8.93 12.87
N PHE A 154 -2.43 10.03 13.50
CA PHE A 154 -3.03 11.36 13.39
C PHE A 154 -2.13 12.35 12.65
N ARG A 155 -1.17 11.86 11.86
CA ARG A 155 -0.18 12.72 11.19
C ARG A 155 -0.84 13.76 10.31
N ASP A 156 -1.86 13.41 9.54
CA ASP A 156 -2.63 14.34 8.71
C ASP A 156 -3.25 15.50 9.53
N ILE A 157 -3.82 15.18 10.69
CA ILE A 157 -4.40 16.17 11.60
C ILE A 157 -3.31 17.05 12.22
N ILE A 158 -2.23 16.45 12.74
CA ILE A 158 -1.13 17.18 13.37
C ILE A 158 -0.48 18.12 12.35
N PHE A 159 -0.18 17.62 11.15
CA PHE A 159 0.48 18.41 10.10
C PHE A 159 -0.39 19.58 9.63
N LYS A 160 -1.72 19.39 9.57
CA LYS A 160 -2.67 20.47 9.23
C LYS A 160 -2.62 21.64 10.23
N HIS A 161 -2.39 21.36 11.52
CA HIS A 161 -2.38 22.38 12.57
C HIS A 161 -0.98 22.97 12.82
N VAL A 162 0.06 22.15 12.79
CA VAL A 162 1.42 22.52 13.19
C VAL A 162 2.32 22.83 11.99
N GLY A 163 1.92 22.44 10.77
CA GLY A 163 2.72 22.60 9.56
C GLY A 163 3.94 21.68 9.47
N SER A 164 4.13 20.79 10.46
CA SER A 164 5.23 19.83 10.53
C SER A 164 4.83 18.59 11.34
N PHE A 165 5.62 17.53 11.22
CA PHE A 165 5.47 16.32 12.03
C PHE A 165 6.86 15.86 12.48
N PRO A 166 7.04 15.45 13.74
CA PRO A 166 8.36 15.09 14.28
C PRO A 166 8.95 13.88 13.58
N MET A 167 10.28 13.83 13.49
CA MET A 167 11.02 12.63 13.06
C MET A 167 11.62 11.94 14.29
N LEU A 168 11.31 10.66 14.49
CA LEU A 168 11.89 9.89 15.59
C LEU A 168 13.33 9.49 15.27
N PHE A 169 14.29 10.16 15.89
CA PHE A 169 15.71 9.87 15.71
C PHE A 169 16.22 8.87 16.78
N LEU A 170 16.60 7.67 16.33
CA LEU A 170 17.15 6.62 17.20
C LEU A 170 18.69 6.70 17.21
N PHE A 171 19.27 7.15 18.33
CA PHE A 171 20.72 7.26 18.50
C PHE A 171 21.25 6.32 19.60
N GLY A 172 22.56 6.04 19.58
CA GLY A 172 23.26 5.21 20.57
C GLY A 172 24.34 4.30 19.97
N MET A 173 25.06 3.58 20.83
CA MET A 173 26.17 2.70 20.43
C MET A 173 25.76 1.58 19.46
N LYS A 174 26.70 1.09 18.64
CA LYS A 174 26.47 -0.10 17.81
C LYS A 174 26.06 -1.28 18.70
N GLY A 175 25.08 -2.07 18.25
CA GLY A 175 24.56 -3.20 19.02
C GLY A 175 23.48 -2.85 20.06
N SER A 176 23.10 -1.58 20.23
CA SER A 176 22.11 -1.16 21.24
C SER A 176 20.64 -1.46 20.88
N GLY A 177 20.36 -2.35 19.92
CA GLY A 177 18.98 -2.74 19.54
C GLY A 177 18.16 -1.72 18.71
N LYS A 178 18.77 -0.66 18.15
CA LYS A 178 18.05 0.35 17.34
C LYS A 178 17.31 -0.25 16.13
N SER A 179 17.96 -1.19 15.43
CA SER A 179 17.37 -1.85 14.27
C SER A 179 16.18 -2.73 14.66
N ALA A 180 16.28 -3.44 15.78
CA ALA A 180 15.17 -4.21 16.34
C ALA A 180 14.00 -3.30 16.75
N PHE A 181 14.28 -2.16 17.39
CA PHE A 181 13.27 -1.19 17.83
C PHE A 181 12.42 -0.66 16.66
N ARG A 182 13.07 -0.15 15.61
CA ARG A 182 12.38 0.39 14.43
C ARG A 182 11.60 -0.69 13.68
N THR A 183 12.16 -1.90 13.55
CA THR A 183 11.48 -3.03 12.89
C THR A 183 10.26 -3.48 13.69
N SER A 184 10.37 -3.52 15.02
CA SER A 184 9.25 -3.84 15.92
C SER A 184 8.10 -2.82 15.86
N LEU A 185 8.39 -1.55 15.57
CA LEU A 185 7.34 -0.54 15.33
C LEU A 185 6.72 -0.69 13.95
N LYS A 186 7.55 -0.80 12.90
CA LYS A 186 7.09 -0.87 11.51
C LYS A 186 6.33 -2.15 11.19
N SER A 187 6.61 -3.25 11.89
CA SER A 187 5.89 -4.53 11.72
C SER A 187 4.41 -4.46 12.07
N LEU A 188 3.96 -3.45 12.83
CA LEU A 188 2.53 -3.19 13.06
C LEU A 188 1.78 -2.82 11.77
N TYR A 189 2.51 -2.39 10.75
CA TYR A 189 1.95 -2.03 9.45
C TYR A 189 2.11 -3.13 8.39
N GLY A 190 2.65 -4.30 8.75
CA GLY A 190 2.74 -5.44 7.84
C GLY A 190 4.07 -6.19 7.87
N ASN A 191 4.46 -6.74 6.72
CA ASN A 191 5.64 -7.61 6.59
C ASN A 191 6.90 -6.81 6.31
N TYR A 192 7.54 -6.34 7.37
CA TYR A 192 8.78 -5.59 7.27
C TYR A 192 9.92 -6.25 8.04
N THR A 193 11.09 -6.17 7.43
CA THR A 193 12.38 -6.68 7.87
C THR A 193 13.38 -5.54 7.94
N GLU A 194 14.56 -5.79 8.52
CA GLU A 194 15.59 -4.74 8.62
C GLU A 194 16.11 -4.24 7.26
N SER A 195 16.01 -5.06 6.20
CA SER A 195 16.40 -4.71 4.83
C SER A 195 15.45 -3.73 4.15
N ASP A 196 14.24 -3.55 4.67
CA ASP A 196 13.24 -2.64 4.08
C ASP A 196 13.49 -1.16 4.43
N ALA A 197 14.47 -0.89 5.31
CA ALA A 197 14.88 0.46 5.65
C ALA A 197 15.53 1.17 4.44
N MET A 198 15.02 2.35 4.08
CA MET A 198 15.59 3.15 3.00
C MET A 198 16.95 3.71 3.38
N SER A 199 17.97 3.50 2.54
CA SER A 199 19.32 4.05 2.73
C SER A 199 19.41 5.49 2.24
N LEU A 200 19.62 6.44 3.16
CA LEU A 200 19.81 7.88 2.88
C LEU A 200 21.05 8.19 2.03
N GLU A 201 21.96 7.24 1.84
CA GLU A 201 23.16 7.38 1.02
C GLU A 201 23.04 6.61 -0.30
N GLY A 202 23.45 7.25 -1.41
CA GLY A 202 24.13 6.57 -2.51
C GLY A 202 23.41 6.39 -3.85
N VAL A 203 22.08 6.21 -3.93
CA VAL A 203 21.45 5.84 -5.25
C VAL A 203 20.03 6.38 -5.46
N SER A 204 19.38 6.93 -4.44
CA SER A 204 17.97 7.34 -4.54
C SER A 204 17.84 8.84 -4.78
N THR A 205 17.32 9.23 -5.94
CA THR A 205 17.05 10.65 -6.26
C THR A 205 16.05 11.24 -5.26
N PRO A 206 16.07 12.57 -5.00
CA PRO A 206 15.06 13.23 -4.16
C PRO A 206 13.62 12.92 -4.60
N LYS A 207 13.40 12.76 -5.92
CA LYS A 207 12.11 12.34 -6.48
C LYS A 207 11.73 10.92 -6.06
N ALA A 208 12.66 9.97 -6.03
CA ALA A 208 12.39 8.60 -5.57
C ALA A 208 12.00 8.57 -4.08
N TYR A 209 12.66 9.39 -3.25
CA TYR A 209 12.29 9.57 -1.84
C TYR A 209 10.88 10.12 -1.65
N GLN A 210 10.56 11.21 -2.36
CA GLN A 210 9.24 11.82 -2.29
C GLN A 210 8.15 10.84 -2.73
N ARG A 211 8.38 10.07 -3.80
CA ARG A 211 7.44 9.03 -4.24
C ARG A 211 7.22 7.98 -3.15
N LYS A 212 8.28 7.43 -2.57
CA LYS A 212 8.15 6.39 -1.53
C LYS A 212 7.44 6.90 -0.27
N LEU A 213 7.75 8.12 0.17
CA LEU A 213 7.06 8.76 1.30
C LEU A 213 5.59 9.13 0.98
N ALA A 214 5.22 9.26 -0.30
CA ALA A 214 3.86 9.58 -0.73
C ALA A 214 2.94 8.35 -0.84
N GLN A 215 3.49 7.13 -0.81
CA GLN A 215 2.73 5.88 -0.98
C GLN A 215 1.83 5.54 0.21
N ILE A 216 2.21 5.97 1.42
CA ILE A 216 1.53 5.60 2.66
C ILE A 216 1.18 6.86 3.46
N ARG A 217 -0.11 7.04 3.76
CA ARG A 217 -0.62 8.07 4.67
C ARG A 217 -0.71 7.52 6.10
N ASN A 218 -0.33 8.35 7.07
CA ASN A 218 -0.42 8.05 8.50
C ASN A 218 0.31 6.75 8.94
N GLY A 219 1.29 6.30 8.15
CA GLY A 219 2.18 5.19 8.48
C GLY A 219 3.57 5.65 8.93
N ILE A 220 4.40 4.68 9.32
CA ILE A 220 5.82 4.89 9.65
C ILE A 220 6.67 4.54 8.44
N GLU A 221 7.65 5.36 8.08
CA GLU A 221 8.70 5.00 7.12
C GLU A 221 10.08 5.04 7.80
N ILE A 222 10.91 4.04 7.51
CA ILE A 222 12.23 3.91 8.13
C ILE A 222 13.30 4.46 7.19
N LEU A 223 14.03 5.45 7.69
CA LEU A 223 15.23 5.99 7.06
C LEU A 223 16.47 5.48 7.80
N ARG A 224 17.49 5.06 7.04
CA ARG A 224 18.79 4.61 7.54
C ARG A 224 19.86 5.56 7.01
N SER A 225 20.52 6.31 7.88
CA SER A 225 21.80 6.96 7.56
C SER A 225 22.97 6.05 7.96
N MET A 226 24.12 6.16 7.29
CA MET A 226 25.36 5.67 7.90
C MET A 226 25.85 6.74 8.88
N ILE A 227 25.95 6.38 10.16
CA ILE A 227 26.66 7.17 11.17
C ILE A 227 28.19 7.09 10.95
N THR A 228 28.67 6.67 9.78
CA THR A 228 30.11 6.60 9.50
C THR A 228 30.70 7.96 9.11
N THR A 229 29.90 8.95 8.67
CA THR A 229 30.44 10.21 8.14
C THR A 229 30.16 11.45 9.00
N LEU A 230 29.25 11.39 9.97
CA LEU A 230 28.90 12.55 10.81
C LEU A 230 29.62 12.60 12.16
N MET A 231 30.46 11.60 12.49
CA MET A 231 31.25 11.58 13.74
C MET A 231 32.74 11.89 13.51
N THR A 232 33.15 12.26 12.30
CA THR A 232 34.52 12.70 11.99
C THR A 232 34.66 14.22 11.81
N SER A 233 33.60 14.97 12.11
CA SER A 233 33.61 16.43 11.99
C SER A 233 32.80 17.09 13.11
N PHE A 234 33.18 16.77 14.35
CA PHE A 234 33.13 17.68 15.50
C PHE A 234 34.26 17.30 16.46
#